data_AF-A0A971RNR8-F1
#
_entry.id   AF-A0A971RNR8-F1
#
_cell.length_a   1.000
_cell.length_b   1.000
_cell.length_c   1.000
_cell.angle_alpha   90.00
_cell.angle_beta   90.00
_cell.angle_gamma   90.00
#
_symmetry.space_group_name_H-M   'P 1'
#
loop_
_entity.id
_entity.type
_entity.pdbx_description
1 polymer ?
#
loop_
_entity_poly.entity_id
_entity_poly.type
_entity_poly.pdbx_seq_one_letter_code
_entity_poly.pdbx_strand_id
1 'polypeptide(L)'
;MRLGTRLREIRAARNLTQKDMATQLNISRSTYAHYELGSREPDIETLKSISSILNVSLDYLSGNTTCPQKVDKLLEYLSLQAKSHPDLRISDLDLKKLD
;
A
#
# COMPACT_ATOMS: atom_id res chain seq x y z
N MET A 1 10.45 -13.08 -0.79
CA MET A 1 9.91 -12.33 -1.95
C MET A 1 10.70 -11.03 -2.06
N ARG A 2 11.24 -10.69 -3.23
CA ARG A 2 12.07 -9.48 -3.42
C ARG A 2 11.19 -8.28 -3.80
N LEU A 3 11.59 -7.07 -3.41
CA LEU A 3 10.87 -5.80 -3.69
C LEU A 3 10.41 -5.71 -5.15
N GLY A 4 11.33 -5.92 -6.11
CA GLY A 4 11.04 -5.80 -7.54
C GLY A 4 9.90 -6.71 -8.03
N THR A 5 9.81 -7.93 -7.49
CA THR A 5 8.70 -8.85 -7.78
C THR A 5 7.36 -8.29 -7.28
N ARG A 6 7.33 -7.74 -6.05
CA ARG A 6 6.12 -7.11 -5.48
C ARG A 6 5.64 -5.93 -6.32
N LEU A 7 6.58 -5.08 -6.74
CA LEU A 7 6.29 -3.92 -7.58
C LEU A 7 5.64 -4.33 -8.89
N ARG A 8 6.18 -5.36 -9.55
CA ARG A 8 5.63 -5.88 -10.81
C ARG A 8 4.23 -6.43 -10.63
N GLU A 9 4.02 -7.26 -9.61
CA GLU A 9 2.74 -7.93 -9.34
C GLU A 9 1.62 -6.93 -9.05
N ILE A 10 1.84 -5.98 -8.12
CA ILE A 10 0.81 -4.98 -7.80
C ILE A 10 0.56 -4.07 -9.00
N ARG A 11 1.62 -3.62 -9.67
CA ARG A 11 1.48 -2.76 -10.84
C ARG A 11 0.60 -3.43 -11.90
N ALA A 12 0.87 -4.70 -12.20
CA ALA A 12 0.08 -5.48 -13.15
C ALA A 12 -1.37 -5.68 -12.68
N ALA A 13 -1.59 -5.98 -11.40
CA ALA A 13 -2.92 -6.09 -10.80
C ALA A 13 -3.74 -4.79 -10.88
N ARG A 14 -3.08 -3.65 -11.04
CA ARG A 14 -3.69 -2.32 -11.22
C ARG A 14 -3.79 -1.86 -12.67
N ASN A 15 -3.47 -2.73 -13.63
CA ASN A 15 -3.43 -2.40 -15.06
C ASN A 15 -2.50 -1.22 -15.40
N LEU A 16 -1.47 -1.00 -14.59
CA LEU A 16 -0.47 0.05 -14.84
C LEU A 16 0.69 -0.52 -15.66
N THR A 17 1.19 0.24 -16.62
CA THR A 17 2.42 -0.08 -17.34
C THR A 17 3.65 0.45 -16.59
N GLN A 18 4.85 -0.06 -16.92
CA GLN A 18 6.09 0.52 -16.40
C GLN A 18 6.28 1.99 -16.82
N LYS A 19 5.68 2.38 -17.96
CA LYS A 19 5.68 3.77 -18.43
C LYS A 19 4.80 4.63 -17.53
N ASP A 20 3.60 4.17 -17.16
CA ASP A 20 2.70 4.92 -16.28
C ASP A 20 3.30 5.18 -14.91
N MET A 21 3.98 4.18 -14.34
CA MET A 21 4.70 4.35 -13.08
C MET A 21 5.85 5.34 -13.20
N ALA A 22 6.65 5.24 -14.28
CA ALA A 22 7.76 6.13 -14.51
C ALA A 22 7.30 7.59 -14.71
N THR A 23 6.19 7.80 -15.42
CA THR A 23 5.56 9.11 -15.59
C THR A 23 5.11 9.70 -14.25
N GLN A 24 4.41 8.92 -13.40
CA GLN A 24 3.96 9.39 -12.09
C GLN A 24 5.11 9.67 -11.11
N LEU A 25 6.22 8.96 -11.25
CA LEU A 25 7.42 9.13 -10.41
C LEU A 25 8.39 10.18 -10.97
N ASN A 26 8.11 10.76 -12.14
CA ASN A 26 9.01 11.66 -12.86
C ASN A 26 10.43 11.08 -13.05
N ILE A 27 10.51 9.83 -13.50
CA ILE A 27 11.76 9.12 -13.80
C ILE A 27 11.72 8.47 -15.19
N SER A 28 12.85 7.97 -15.67
CA SER A 28 12.87 7.18 -16.90
C SER A 28 12.17 5.82 -16.72
N ARG A 29 11.54 5.32 -17.79
CA ARG A 29 10.94 3.97 -17.81
C ARG A 29 11.99 2.89 -17.52
N SER A 30 13.23 3.07 -17.97
CA SER A 30 14.35 2.17 -17.68
C SER A 30 14.68 2.15 -16.18
N THR A 31 14.67 3.31 -15.51
CA THR A 31 14.88 3.40 -14.06
C THR A 31 13.85 2.55 -13.31
N TYR A 32 12.57 2.71 -13.64
CA TYR A 32 11.51 1.92 -13.01
C TYR A 32 11.65 0.42 -13.32
N ALA A 33 12.03 0.06 -14.55
CA ALA A 33 12.28 -1.33 -14.92
C ALA A 33 13.43 -1.94 -14.09
N HIS A 34 14.50 -1.19 -13.80
CA HIS A 34 15.58 -1.64 -12.93
C HIS A 34 15.14 -1.87 -11.48
N TYR A 35 14.15 -1.12 -10.98
CA TYR A 35 13.52 -1.41 -9.68
C TYR A 35 12.80 -2.76 -9.69
N GLU A 36 12.02 -3.06 -10.74
CA GLU A 36 11.34 -4.35 -10.85
C GLU A 36 12.29 -5.54 -11.06
N LEU A 37 13.42 -5.31 -11.72
CA LEU A 37 14.46 -6.32 -11.90
C LEU A 37 15.32 -6.51 -10.64
N GLY A 38 15.28 -5.57 -9.69
CA GLY A 38 16.10 -5.58 -8.49
C GLY A 38 17.57 -5.22 -8.74
N SER A 39 17.91 -4.67 -9.92
CA SER A 39 19.26 -4.20 -10.23
C SER A 39 19.53 -2.79 -9.73
N ARG A 40 18.49 -2.09 -9.28
CA ARG A 40 18.57 -0.77 -8.62
C ARG A 40 17.53 -0.73 -7.52
N GLU A 41 17.85 -0.04 -6.43
CA GLU A 41 16.90 0.22 -5.36
C GLU A 41 16.37 1.67 -5.44
N PRO A 42 15.06 1.89 -5.20
CA PRO A 42 14.53 3.23 -5.02
C PRO A 42 14.99 3.81 -3.68
N ASP A 43 15.18 5.12 -3.61
CA ASP A 43 15.36 5.80 -2.32
C ASP A 43 14.05 5.85 -1.53
N ILE A 44 14.12 6.32 -0.28
CA ILE A 44 12.98 6.36 0.64
C ILE A 44 11.82 7.20 0.10
N GLU A 45 12.10 8.34 -0.52
CA GLU A 45 11.06 9.25 -1.06
C GLU A 45 10.39 8.65 -2.30
N THR A 46 11.17 8.00 -3.16
CA THR A 46 10.66 7.23 -4.30
C THR A 46 9.82 6.06 -3.81
N LEU A 47 10.26 5.34 -2.78
CA LEU A 47 9.53 4.20 -2.22
C LEU A 47 8.20 4.64 -1.59
N LYS A 48 8.17 5.78 -0.87
CA LYS A 48 6.94 6.42 -0.40
C LYS A 48 6.00 6.75 -1.54
N SER A 49 6.51 7.35 -2.60
CA SER A 49 5.73 7.71 -3.80
C SER A 49 5.14 6.48 -4.47
N ILE A 50 5.94 5.42 -4.64
CA ILE A 50 5.50 4.12 -5.15
C ILE A 50 4.38 3.57 -4.26
N SER A 51 4.52 3.60 -2.93
CA SER A 51 3.50 3.10 -2.01
C SER A 51 2.17 3.85 -2.14
N SER A 52 2.21 5.15 -2.43
CA SER A 52 1.03 5.98 -2.64
C SER A 52 0.36 5.68 -3.98
N ILE A 53 1.13 5.63 -5.08
CA ILE A 53 0.62 5.29 -6.43
C ILE A 53 0.01 3.89 -6.43
N LEU A 54 0.74 2.94 -5.86
CA LEU A 54 0.31 1.56 -5.71
C LEU A 54 -0.56 1.35 -4.47
N ASN A 55 -1.09 2.40 -3.82
CA ASN A 55 -1.96 2.37 -2.64
C ASN A 55 -1.74 1.11 -1.76
N VAL A 56 -0.51 0.96 -1.29
CA VAL A 56 -0.04 -0.11 -0.42
C VAL A 56 0.78 0.46 0.74
N SER A 57 1.00 -0.34 1.78
CA SER A 57 1.88 0.05 2.88
C SER A 57 3.36 -0.07 2.52
N LEU A 58 4.22 0.71 3.18
CA LEU A 58 5.67 0.54 3.08
C LEU A 58 6.11 -0.81 3.65
N ASP A 59 5.46 -1.28 4.70
CA ASP A 59 5.73 -2.62 5.25
C ASP A 59 5.49 -3.73 4.23
N TYR A 60 4.47 -3.56 3.38
CA TYR A 60 4.27 -4.47 2.27
C TYR A 60 5.38 -4.32 1.23
N LEU A 61 5.84 -3.11 0.88
CA LEU A 61 6.94 -3.02 -0.09
C LEU A 61 8.25 -3.60 0.47
N SER A 62 8.52 -3.41 1.76
CA SER A 62 9.74 -3.86 2.46
C SER A 62 9.75 -5.35 2.81
N GLY A 63 8.62 -6.05 2.67
CA GLY A 63 8.55 -7.49 2.99
C GLY A 63 8.17 -7.83 4.43
N ASN A 64 7.85 -6.82 5.25
CA ASN A 64 7.45 -6.99 6.66
C ASN A 64 6.04 -7.57 6.82
N THR A 65 5.21 -7.49 5.78
CA THR A 65 3.86 -8.08 5.75
C THR A 65 3.53 -8.68 4.39
N THR A 66 2.59 -9.61 4.36
CA THR A 66 1.98 -10.15 3.13
C THR A 66 0.72 -9.38 2.72
N CYS A 67 0.20 -8.53 3.61
CA CYS A 67 -0.99 -7.73 3.38
C CYS A 67 -0.63 -6.41 2.65
N PRO A 68 -1.12 -6.18 1.41
CA PRO A 68 -0.80 -4.96 0.67
C PRO A 68 -1.50 -3.73 1.22
N GLN A 69 -2.64 -3.88 1.90
CA GLN A 69 -3.46 -2.74 2.27
C GLN A 69 -2.76 -1.86 3.31
N LYS A 70 -2.84 -0.54 3.10
CA LYS A 70 -2.74 0.41 4.22
C LYS A 70 -3.91 0.13 5.13
N VAL A 71 -3.65 -0.21 6.39
CA VAL A 71 -4.72 -0.30 7.37
C VAL A 71 -5.21 1.12 7.60
N ASP A 72 -6.45 1.41 7.22
CA ASP A 72 -7.06 2.68 7.59
C ASP A 72 -7.09 2.76 9.12
N LYS A 73 -6.63 3.88 9.69
CA LYS A 73 -6.62 4.08 11.15
C LYS A 73 -7.99 3.80 11.77
N LEU A 74 -9.07 4.09 11.03
CA LEU A 74 -10.43 3.78 11.44
C LEU A 74 -10.70 2.28 11.52
N LEU A 75 -10.24 1.49 10.54
CA LEU A 75 -10.37 0.03 10.58
C LEU A 75 -9.52 -0.59 11.68
N GLU A 76 -8.31 -0.06 11.92
CA GLU A 76 -7.47 -0.48 13.04
C GLU A 76 -8.17 -0.18 14.37
N TYR A 77 -8.69 1.04 14.56
CA TYR A 77 -9.46 1.43 15.73
C TYR A 77 -10.68 0.52 15.93
N LEU A 78 -11.48 0.30 14.89
CA LEU A 78 -12.65 -0.59 14.94
C LEU A 78 -12.26 -2.03 15.28
N SER A 79 -11.13 -2.52 14.74
CA SER A 79 -10.63 -3.86 15.05
C SER A 79 -10.16 -4.02 16.49
N LEU A 80 -9.68 -2.93 17.12
CA LEU A 80 -9.32 -2.90 18.54
C LEU A 80 -10.57 -2.88 19.42
N GLN A 81 -11.57 -2.07 19.07
CA GLN A 81 -12.86 -2.00 19.79
C GLN A 81 -13.64 -3.33 19.71
N ALA A 82 -13.65 -3.99 18.54
CA ALA A 82 -14.31 -5.27 18.36
C ALA A 82 -13.68 -6.40 19.20
N LYS A 83 -12.37 -6.32 19.51
CA LYS A 83 -11.69 -7.29 20.40
C LYS A 83 -12.04 -7.08 21.87
N SER A 84 -12.33 -5.85 22.30
CA SER A 84 -12.74 -5.55 23.68
C SER A 84 -14.24 -5.72 23.92
N HIS A 85 -15.06 -5.58 22.87
CA HIS A 85 -16.51 -5.72 22.92
C HIS A 85 -17.00 -6.60 21.74
N PRO A 86 -16.91 -7.94 21.85
CA PRO A 86 -17.29 -8.86 20.77
C PRO A 86 -18.78 -8.80 20.41
N ASP A 87 -19.63 -8.28 21.31
CA ASP A 87 -21.08 -8.19 21.14
C ASP A 87 -21.57 -6.86 20.54
N LEU A 88 -20.66 -5.91 20.28
CA LEU A 88 -21.02 -4.57 19.80
C LEU A 88 -21.58 -4.68 18.37
N ARG A 89 -22.90 -4.52 18.20
CA ARG A 89 -23.52 -4.53 16.87
C ARG A 89 -23.40 -3.14 16.24
N ILE A 90 -23.28 -3.11 14.91
CA ILE A 90 -23.30 -1.84 14.16
C ILE A 90 -24.58 -1.03 14.45
N SER A 91 -25.68 -1.69 14.80
CA SER A 91 -26.93 -1.07 15.25
C SER A 91 -26.82 -0.28 16.55
N ASP A 92 -25.81 -0.59 17.36
CA ASP A 92 -25.62 0.00 18.70
C ASP A 92 -24.72 1.25 18.63
N LEU A 93 -24.09 1.50 17.47
CA LEU A 93 -23.33 2.71 17.21
C LEU A 93 -24.31 3.85 16.87
N ASP A 94 -24.57 4.71 17.86
CA ASP A 94 -25.34 5.93 17.67
C ASP A 94 -24.48 7.00 16.96
N LEU A 95 -24.53 6.99 15.62
CA LEU A 95 -23.78 7.90 14.73
C LEU A 95 -24.21 9.37 14.84
N LYS A 96 -25.19 9.71 15.69
CA LYS A 96 -25.67 11.08 15.91
C LYS A 96 -24.89 11.86 16.97
N LYS A 97 -23.81 11.28 17.52
CA LYS A 97 -22.96 11.95 18.54
C LYS A 97 -21.66 12.52 17.98
N LEU A 98 -21.51 12.56 16.65
CA LEU A 98 -20.35 13.14 15.94
C LEU A 98 -20.67 14.51 15.32
N ASP A 99 -21.51 15.29 16.01
CA ASP A 99 -21.65 16.73 15.76
C ASP A 99 -20.56 17.51 16.53
#